data_AF-A0A662CBF0-F1
#
_entry.id   AF-A0A662CBF0-F1
#
_cell.length_a   1.000
_cell.length_b   1.000
_cell.length_c   1.000
_cell.angle_alpha   90.00
_cell.angle_beta   90.00
_cell.angle_gamma   90.00
#
_symmetry.space_group_name_H-M   'P 1'
#
loop_
_entity.id
_entity.type
_entity.pdbx_description
1 polymer ?
#
loop_
_entity_poly.entity_id
_entity_poly.type
_entity_poly.pdbx_seq_one_letter_code
_entity_poly.pdbx_strand_id
1 'polypeptide(L)' 'MGYNFFMAAVEVLLSTGSLYTFPLEKSFYLANRAGFDGVELVANEVYRRPRVEEYLRALSRIAPIRVIHAPFVVD' A
#
# COMPACT_ATOMS: atom_id res chain seq x y z
N MET A 1 17.54 -1.30 -32.34
CA MET A 1 16.32 -0.55 -31.96
C MET A 1 16.24 -0.60 -30.43
N GLY A 2 16.93 0.32 -29.76
CA GLY A 2 17.00 0.34 -28.29
C GLY A 2 15.78 1.07 -27.75
N TYR A 3 15.00 0.43 -26.88
CA TYR A 3 13.92 1.10 -26.17
C TYR A 3 14.54 2.13 -25.23
N ASN A 4 14.35 3.40 -25.55
CA ASN A 4 14.83 4.52 -24.75
C ASN A 4 13.88 4.68 -23.55
N PHE A 5 14.16 3.94 -22.47
CA PHE A 5 13.43 3.94 -21.20
C PHE A 5 13.62 5.23 -20.37
N PHE A 6 13.66 6.40 -21.02
CA PHE A 6 13.67 7.66 -20.30
C PHE A 6 12.28 7.94 -19.69
N MET A 7 12.09 7.41 -18.48
CA MET A 7 11.53 8.11 -17.32
C MET A 7 10.05 8.55 -17.35
N ALA A 8 9.11 7.63 -17.55
CA ALA A 8 8.06 7.60 -16.53
C ALA A 8 8.70 6.92 -15.32
N ALA A 9 8.83 7.62 -14.19
CA ALA A 9 9.32 6.99 -12.97
C ALA A 9 8.42 5.78 -12.66
N VAL A 10 8.97 4.57 -12.77
CA VAL A 10 8.22 3.35 -12.47
C VAL A 10 8.11 3.28 -10.96
N GLU A 11 6.90 3.44 -10.43
CA GLU A 11 6.64 3.22 -9.02
C GLU A 11 6.56 1.72 -8.72
N VAL A 12 7.29 1.28 -7.70
CA VAL A 12 7.23 -0.07 -7.16
C VAL A 12 6.60 0.00 -5.78
N LEU A 13 5.48 -0.69 -5.61
CA LEU A 13 4.67 -0.66 -4.39
C LEU A 13 4.73 -1.99 -3.65
N LEU A 14 4.72 -1.96 -2.32
CA LEU A 14 4.49 -3.15 -1.52
C LEU A 14 2.98 -3.38 -1.37
N SER A 15 2.48 -4.52 -1.84
CA SER A 15 1.11 -4.96 -1.55
C SER A 15 0.99 -5.35 -0.08
N THR A 16 0.05 -4.72 0.63
CA THR A 16 -0.28 -5.12 2.01
C THR A 16 -0.88 -6.53 2.07
N GLY A 17 -1.43 -7.04 0.97
CA GLY A 17 -1.89 -8.42 0.84
C GLY A 17 -0.75 -9.45 0.89
N SER A 18 0.45 -9.09 0.45
CA SER A 18 1.63 -9.96 0.55
C SER A 18 2.05 -10.24 2.00
N LEU A 19 1.62 -9.40 2.95
CA LEU A 19 1.92 -9.50 4.38
C LEU A 19 0.63 -9.56 5.22
N TYR A 20 -0.42 -10.21 4.73
CA TYR A 20 -1.75 -10.21 5.37
C TYR A 20 -1.78 -10.74 6.81
N THR A 21 -0.76 -11.50 7.23
CA THR A 21 -0.61 -12.01 8.62
C THR A 21 0.02 -10.99 9.57
N PHE A 22 0.56 -9.88 9.06
CA PHE A 22 1.15 -8.81 9.88
C PHE A 22 0.15 -7.70 10.15
N PRO A 23 0.28 -6.99 11.30
CA PRO A 23 -0.44 -5.75 11.51
C PRO A 23 -0.15 -4.77 10.37
N LEU A 24 -1.19 -4.06 9.90
CA LEU A 24 -1.07 -3.17 8.74
C LEU A 24 0.04 -2.12 8.90
N GLU A 25 0.20 -1.57 10.11
CA GLU A 25 1.29 -0.63 10.43
C GLU A 25 2.68 -1.21 10.16
N LYS A 26 2.90 -2.49 10.47
CA LYS A 26 4.17 -3.18 10.21
C LYS A 26 4.44 -3.27 8.71
N SER A 27 3.43 -3.50 7.89
CA SER A 27 3.56 -3.54 6.43
C SER A 27 4.02 -2.19 5.87
N PHE A 28 3.48 -1.08 6.39
CA PHE A 28 3.91 0.28 5.99
C PHE A 28 5.36 0.57 6.41
N TYR A 29 5.75 0.21 7.63
CA TYR A 29 7.15 0.36 8.07
C TYR A 29 8.12 -0.46 7.20
N LEU A 30 7.74 -1.69 6.83
CA LEU A 30 8.55 -2.54 5.97
C LEU A 30 8.65 -1.98 4.55
N ALA A 31 7.56 -1.46 3.98
CA ALA A 31 7.57 -0.79 2.68
C ALA A 31 8.57 0.37 2.65
N ASN A 32 8.45 1.29 3.62
CA ASN A 32 9.34 2.44 3.74
C ASN A 32 10.81 2.01 3.94
N ARG A 33 11.06 1.06 4.87
CA ARG A 33 12.42 0.59 5.16
C ARG A 33 13.07 -0.12 3.97
N ALA A 34 12.30 -0.80 3.14
CA ALA A 34 12.79 -1.52 1.97
C ALA A 34 12.93 -0.64 0.71
N GLY A 35 12.50 0.63 0.76
CA GLY A 35 12.63 1.57 -0.35
C GLY A 35 11.57 1.45 -1.44
N PHE A 36 10.39 0.91 -1.13
CA PHE A 36 9.24 0.98 -2.03
C PHE A 36 8.70 2.42 -2.11
N ASP A 37 8.11 2.79 -3.24
CA ASP A 37 7.54 4.13 -3.49
C ASP A 37 6.21 4.38 -2.75
N GLY A 38 5.70 3.33 -2.09
CA GLY A 38 4.49 3.35 -1.30
C GLY A 38 3.92 1.95 -1.10
N VAL A 39 2.63 1.91 -0.76
CA VAL A 39 1.88 0.68 -0.60
C VAL A 39 0.68 0.62 -1.53
N GLU A 40 0.34 -0.61 -1.89
CA GLU A 40 -0.99 -0.98 -2.36
C GLU A 40 -1.78 -1.51 -1.15
N LEU A 41 -2.85 -0.79 -0.78
CA LEU A 41 -3.69 -1.10 0.37
C LEU A 41 -4.82 -2.03 -0.05
N VAL A 42 -4.81 -3.26 0.45
CA VAL A 42 -5.93 -4.19 0.28
C VAL A 42 -7.06 -3.78 1.21
N ALA A 43 -8.21 -3.44 0.63
CA ALA A 43 -9.39 -2.92 1.31
C ALA A 43 -10.20 -4.03 1.99
N ASN A 44 -9.59 -4.73 2.96
CA ASN A 44 -10.28 -5.73 3.77
C ASN A 44 -10.88 -5.10 5.04
N GLU A 45 -10.77 -5.81 6.16
CA GLU A 45 -11.26 -5.45 7.51
C GLU A 45 -10.86 -4.05 8.00
N VAL A 46 -9.81 -3.45 7.44
CA VAL A 46 -9.36 -2.10 7.81
C VAL A 46 -10.47 -1.05 7.66
N TYR A 47 -11.36 -1.19 6.67
CA TYR A 47 -12.47 -0.27 6.43
C TYR A 47 -13.62 -0.41 7.43
N ARG A 48 -13.65 -1.50 8.22
CA ARG A 48 -14.60 -1.67 9.33
C ARG A 48 -14.14 -0.95 10.61
N ARG A 49 -12.91 -0.43 10.63
CA ARG A 49 -12.35 0.25 11.81
C ARG A 49 -13.06 1.59 12.07
N PRO A 50 -13.43 1.91 13.32
CA PRO A 50 -13.85 3.25 13.69
C PRO A 50 -12.78 4.28 13.33
N ARG A 51 -13.19 5.42 12.76
CA ARG A 51 -12.27 6.51 12.35
C ARG A 51 -11.17 6.02 11.38
N VAL A 52 -11.51 5.11 10.46
CA VAL A 52 -10.59 4.55 9.47
C VAL A 52 -9.80 5.63 8.73
N GLU A 53 -10.41 6.76 8.38
CA GLU A 53 -9.72 7.86 7.70
C GLU A 53 -8.53 8.41 8.50
N GLU A 54 -8.69 8.62 9.81
CA GLU A 54 -7.61 9.11 10.68
C GLU A 54 -6.50 8.07 10.80
N TYR A 55 -6.89 6.79 10.92
CA TYR A 55 -5.96 5.68 10.97
C TYR A 55 -5.13 5.57 9.68
N LEU A 56 -5.77 5.61 8.52
CA LEU A 56 -5.09 5.57 7.22
C LEU A 56 -4.23 6.81 7.00
N ARG A 57 -4.66 8.00 7.43
CA ARG A 57 -3.82 9.22 7.39
C ARG A 57 -2.58 9.08 8.27
N ALA A 58 -2.70 8.45 9.45
CA ALA A 58 -1.55 8.19 10.31
C ALA A 58 -0.57 7.21 9.66
N LEU A 59 -1.07 6.12 9.06
CA LEU A 59 -0.25 5.16 8.33
C LEU A 59 0.45 5.78 7.10
N SER A 60 -0.25 6.65 6.35
CA SER A 60 0.33 7.35 5.20
C SER A 60 1.49 8.29 5.54
N ARG A 61 1.73 8.60 6.82
CA ARG A 61 2.94 9.31 7.27
C ARG A 61 4.18 8.40 7.29
N ILE A 62 4.00 7.08 7.31
CA ILE A 62 5.08 6.08 7.28
C ILE A 62 5.44 5.74 5.83
N ALA A 63 4.43 5.39 5.02
CA ALA A 63 4.57 5.11 3.59
C ALA A 63 3.27 5.54 2.87
N PRO A 64 3.33 6.20 1.70
CA PRO A 64 2.13 6.67 1.03
C PRO A 64 1.28 5.51 0.49
N ILE A 65 -0.04 5.60 0.67
CA ILE A 65 -0.99 4.74 -0.03
C ILE A 65 -1.12 5.26 -1.46
N ARG A 66 -0.68 4.47 -2.44
CA ARG A 66 -0.70 4.84 -3.87
C ARG A 66 -1.90 4.22 -4.60
N VAL A 67 -2.32 3.05 -4.15
CA VAL A 67 -3.43 2.28 -4.74
C VAL A 67 -4.26 1.67 -3.61
N ILE A 68 -5.58 1.64 -3.79
CA ILE A 68 -6.49 0.84 -2.96
C ILE A 68 -6.97 -0.32 -3.83
N HIS A 69 -6.70 -1.54 -3.39
CA HIS A 69 -7.17 -2.75 -4.03
C HIS A 69 -8.47 -3.19 -3.34
N ALA A 70 -9.59 -3.00 -4.02
CA ALA A 70 -10.88 -3.53 -3.57
C ALA A 70 -10.82 -5.07 -3.58
N PRO A 71 -11.17 -5.77 -2.49
CA PRO A 71 -11.18 -7.22 -2.50
C PRO A 71 -12.19 -7.72 -3.53
N PHE A 72 -11.88 -8.86 -4.17
CA PHE A 72 -12.79 -9.54 -5.10
C PHE A 72 -13.98 -10.22 -4.38
N VAL A 73 -14.61 -9.55 -3.43
CA VAL A 73 -15.88 -10.03 -2.86
C VAL A 73 -16.98 -9.57 -3.81
N VAL A 74 -17.28 -10.43 -4.79
CA VAL A 74 -18.63 -10.57 -5.31
C VAL A 74 -19.44 -11.24 -4.21
N ASP A 75 -20.43 -10.51 -3.68
CA ASP A 75 -21.52 -11.14 -2.92
C ASP A 75 -22.21 -12.21 -3.78
#